data_AF-A0A7X3TLY6-F1
#
_entry.id   AF-A0A7X3TLY6-F1
#
_cell.length_a   1.000
_cell.length_b   1.000
_cell.length_c   1.000
_cell.angle_alpha   90.00
_cell.angle_beta   90.00
_cell.angle_gamma   90.00
#
_symmetry.space_group_name_H-M   'P 1'
#
loop_
_entity.id
_entity.type
_entity.pdbx_description
1 polymer ?
#
loop_
_entity_poly.entity_id
_entity_poly.type
_entity_poly.pdbx_seq_one_letter_code
_entity_poly.pdbx_strand_id
1 'polypeptide(L)'
;QALTYVSGIAAETSGSQGICMHLLNMPPKERAKAHLHENHETAIYVISGQSIMWYGERLEEREDINSGDFIYIPAGVPHLPYNPSETETCTAVIARTDPNEQESVKLLPELDGIHG
;
A
#
# COMPACT_ATOMS: atom_id res chain seq x y z
N GLN A 1 -11.06 4.94 -5.61
CA GLN A 1 -10.00 3.96 -5.86
C GLN A 1 -10.61 2.58 -5.91
N ALA A 2 -10.16 1.77 -6.85
CA ALA A 2 -10.58 0.40 -7.11
C ALA A 2 -9.63 -0.65 -6.52
N LEU A 3 -8.70 -0.24 -5.64
CA LEU A 3 -7.88 -1.18 -4.86
C LEU A 3 -8.81 -2.09 -4.06
N THR A 4 -8.55 -3.38 -4.12
CA THR A 4 -9.30 -4.37 -3.33
C THR A 4 -8.39 -5.01 -2.31
N TYR A 5 -8.86 -5.04 -1.07
CA TYR A 5 -8.20 -5.72 0.04
C TYR A 5 -9.06 -6.91 0.40
N VAL A 6 -8.47 -8.11 0.34
CA VAL A 6 -9.08 -9.31 0.90
C VAL A 6 -8.49 -9.51 2.28
N SER A 7 -9.32 -9.37 3.31
CA SER A 7 -8.88 -9.53 4.68
C SER A 7 -8.54 -10.99 4.98
N GLY A 8 -7.32 -11.22 5.44
CA GLY A 8 -6.86 -12.50 5.95
C GLY A 8 -6.81 -12.46 7.46
N ILE A 9 -5.71 -11.92 8.00
CA ILE A 9 -5.47 -11.80 9.45
C ILE A 9 -5.80 -10.38 9.88
N ALA A 10 -6.72 -10.23 10.84
CA ALA A 10 -7.04 -8.98 11.50
C ALA A 10 -7.65 -9.27 12.88
N ALA A 11 -7.80 -8.25 13.73
CA ALA A 11 -8.50 -8.35 15.00
C ALA A 11 -9.92 -8.90 14.81
N GLU A 12 -10.60 -8.42 13.78
CA GLU A 12 -12.00 -8.76 13.46
C GLU A 12 -12.15 -10.18 12.91
N THR A 13 -11.17 -10.67 12.16
CA THR A 13 -11.25 -12.00 11.51
C THR A 13 -10.60 -13.11 12.34
N SER A 14 -9.60 -12.78 13.17
CA SER A 14 -8.73 -13.76 13.82
C SER A 14 -8.39 -13.47 15.28
N GLY A 15 -8.75 -12.28 15.79
CA GLY A 15 -8.39 -11.84 17.15
C GLY A 15 -6.92 -11.46 17.31
N SER A 16 -6.21 -11.14 16.22
CA SER A 16 -4.84 -10.62 16.30
C SER A 16 -4.80 -9.29 17.08
N GLN A 17 -3.71 -9.06 17.81
CA GLN A 17 -3.59 -7.90 18.71
C GLN A 17 -2.54 -6.87 18.28
N GLY A 18 -1.59 -7.27 17.44
CA GLY A 18 -0.49 -6.39 17.03
C GLY A 18 -0.19 -6.40 15.55
N ILE A 19 -0.92 -7.19 14.75
CA ILE A 19 -0.72 -7.24 13.30
C ILE A 19 -2.02 -7.49 12.56
N CYS A 20 -2.10 -6.96 11.34
CA CYS A 20 -3.01 -7.44 10.31
C CYS A 20 -2.23 -7.86 9.06
N MET A 21 -2.85 -8.67 8.21
CA MET A 21 -2.30 -9.09 6.94
C MET A 21 -3.42 -9.28 5.90
N HIS A 22 -3.23 -8.65 4.74
CA HIS A 22 -4.21 -8.59 3.66
C HIS A 22 -3.59 -8.96 2.32
N LEU A 23 -4.42 -9.48 1.42
CA LEU A 23 -4.07 -9.55 0.00
C LEU A 23 -4.56 -8.27 -0.68
N LEU A 24 -3.64 -7.49 -1.24
CA LEU A 24 -3.95 -6.35 -2.09
C LEU A 24 -3.93 -6.78 -3.55
N ASN A 25 -4.97 -6.40 -4.30
CA ASN A 25 -4.95 -6.37 -5.75
C ASN A 25 -5.11 -4.93 -6.25
N MET A 26 -4.13 -4.47 -7.01
CA MET A 26 -4.12 -3.18 -7.68
C MET A 26 -4.31 -3.39 -9.19
N PRO A 27 -5.51 -3.11 -9.74
CA PRO A 27 -5.79 -3.28 -11.16
C PRO A 27 -4.84 -2.47 -12.06
N PRO A 28 -4.76 -2.81 -13.36
CA PRO A 28 -4.02 -2.00 -14.34
C PRO A 28 -4.44 -0.53 -14.27
N LYS A 29 -3.45 0.37 -14.35
CA LYS A 29 -3.63 1.83 -14.25
C LYS A 29 -4.22 2.36 -12.95
N GLU A 30 -4.47 1.51 -11.96
CA GLU A 30 -5.01 1.96 -10.68
C GLU A 30 -3.91 2.65 -9.86
N ARG A 31 -4.31 3.73 -9.19
CA ARG A 31 -3.45 4.58 -8.38
C ARG A 31 -4.11 4.86 -7.04
N ALA A 32 -3.37 4.65 -5.95
CA ALA A 32 -3.81 5.07 -4.62
C ALA A 32 -3.74 6.60 -4.45
N LYS A 33 -4.46 7.16 -3.46
CA LYS A 33 -4.33 8.59 -3.13
C LYS A 33 -3.03 8.75 -2.37
N ALA A 34 -2.41 9.91 -2.41
CA ALA A 34 -1.30 10.19 -1.52
C ALA A 34 -1.79 10.06 -0.07
N HIS A 35 -1.06 9.28 0.72
CA HIS A 35 -1.44 9.03 2.10
C HIS A 35 -0.26 8.65 2.97
N LEU A 36 -0.49 8.63 4.28
CA LEU A 36 0.41 8.05 5.27
C LEU A 36 -0.38 7.31 6.35
N HIS A 37 0.32 6.48 7.11
CA HIS A 37 -0.18 5.86 8.34
C HIS A 37 0.56 6.45 9.53
N GLU A 38 -0.14 7.16 10.42
CA GLU A 38 0.54 7.88 11.52
C GLU A 38 1.17 6.94 12.55
N ASN A 39 0.56 5.77 12.78
CA ASN A 39 0.84 4.96 13.97
C ASN A 39 1.25 3.51 13.67
N HIS A 40 1.38 3.12 12.40
CA HIS A 40 1.79 1.76 12.05
C HIS A 40 2.75 1.74 10.88
N GLU A 41 3.58 0.71 10.90
CA GLU A 41 4.52 0.39 9.84
C GLU A 41 3.87 -0.61 8.90
N THR A 42 4.31 -0.60 7.64
CA THR A 42 3.78 -1.50 6.61
C THR A 42 4.93 -2.29 5.99
N ALA A 43 4.79 -3.61 5.95
CA ALA A 43 5.64 -4.53 5.19
C ALA A 43 4.84 -5.11 4.03
N ILE A 44 5.44 -5.17 2.85
CA ILE A 44 4.78 -5.65 1.63
C ILE A 44 5.69 -6.67 0.95
N TYR A 45 5.10 -7.77 0.48
CA TYR A 45 5.73 -8.69 -0.46
C TYR A 45 4.92 -8.78 -1.74
N VAL A 46 5.55 -8.51 -2.88
CA VAL A 46 4.85 -8.52 -4.18
C VAL A 46 4.84 -9.93 -4.75
N ILE A 47 3.64 -10.48 -4.89
CA ILE A 47 3.43 -11.83 -5.42
C ILE A 47 3.59 -11.83 -6.94
N SER A 48 2.94 -10.88 -7.62
CA SER A 48 2.91 -10.81 -9.08
C SER A 48 2.66 -9.39 -9.59
N GLY A 49 3.07 -9.11 -10.83
CA GLY A 49 2.91 -7.81 -11.48
C GLY A 49 3.99 -6.80 -11.07
N GLN A 50 3.72 -5.53 -11.37
CA GLN A 50 4.62 -4.41 -11.13
C GLN A 50 3.86 -3.22 -10.54
N SER A 51 4.56 -2.42 -9.74
CA SER A 51 4.06 -1.17 -9.18
C SER A 51 5.16 -0.12 -9.23
N ILE A 52 4.75 1.14 -9.14
CA ILE A 52 5.62 2.27 -8.86
C ILE A 52 5.19 2.81 -7.50
N MET A 53 6.15 3.09 -6.63
CA MET A 53 5.89 3.80 -5.38
C MET A 53 6.59 5.14 -5.41
N TRP A 54 5.83 6.23 -5.28
CA TRP A 54 6.39 7.50 -4.87
C TRP A 54 6.31 7.64 -3.36
N TYR A 55 7.34 8.23 -2.74
CA TYR A 55 7.43 8.40 -1.29
C TYR A 55 8.33 9.58 -0.91
N GLY A 56 8.34 9.92 0.38
CA GLY A 56 9.02 11.10 0.92
C GLY A 56 8.02 12.22 1.24
N GLU A 57 8.47 13.27 1.95
CA GLU A 57 7.58 14.33 2.46
C GLU A 57 6.71 14.98 1.37
N ARG A 58 7.18 15.00 0.13
CA ARG A 58 6.50 15.55 -1.05
C ARG A 58 6.45 14.56 -2.21
N LEU A 59 6.51 13.25 -1.93
CA LEU A 59 6.54 12.19 -2.95
C LEU A 59 7.73 12.34 -3.93
N GLU A 60 8.84 12.90 -3.49
CA GLU A 60 9.99 13.21 -4.36
C GLU A 60 10.82 11.99 -4.76
N GLU A 61 10.78 10.93 -3.96
CA GLU A 61 11.47 9.68 -4.24
C GLU A 61 10.57 8.73 -5.01
N ARG A 62 11.16 7.88 -5.84
CA ARG A 62 10.44 6.89 -6.66
C ARG A 62 11.19 5.56 -6.68
N GLU A 63 10.46 4.47 -6.46
CA GLU A 63 10.94 3.11 -6.67
C GLU A 63 10.06 2.37 -7.67
N ASP A 64 10.70 1.62 -8.56
CA ASP A 64 10.04 0.64 -9.40
C ASP A 64 10.05 -0.71 -8.67
N ILE A 65 8.87 -1.29 -8.48
CA ILE A 65 8.64 -2.48 -7.66
C ILE A 65 8.19 -3.63 -8.55
N ASN A 66 8.81 -4.79 -8.37
CA ASN A 66 8.58 -6.00 -9.16
C ASN A 66 8.14 -7.17 -8.28
N SER A 67 7.66 -8.22 -8.94
CA SER A 67 7.34 -9.49 -8.29
C SER A 67 8.58 -10.07 -7.59
N GLY A 68 8.42 -10.49 -6.34
CA GLY A 68 9.50 -10.97 -5.48
C GLY A 68 10.13 -9.90 -4.58
N ASP A 69 9.80 -8.62 -4.79
CA ASP A 69 10.35 -7.54 -3.97
C ASP A 69 9.68 -7.47 -2.59
N PHE A 70 10.48 -7.09 -1.60
CA PHE A 70 10.04 -6.72 -0.27
C PHE A 70 10.11 -5.21 -0.11
N ILE A 71 9.03 -4.59 0.37
CA ILE A 71 8.96 -3.15 0.63
C ILE A 71 8.67 -2.95 2.11
N TYR A 72 9.34 -1.98 2.71
CA TYR A 72 9.06 -1.52 4.06
C TYR A 72 8.76 -0.03 4.02
N ILE A 73 7.65 0.35 4.64
CA ILE A 73 7.19 1.74 4.75
C ILE A 73 7.09 2.06 6.25
N PRO A 74 7.97 2.93 6.77
CA PRO A 74 7.88 3.41 8.15
C PRO A 74 6.57 4.17 8.40
N ALA A 75 6.14 4.19 9.66
CA ALA A 75 5.04 5.06 10.08
C ALA A 75 5.35 6.53 9.76
N GLY A 76 4.32 7.27 9.33
CA GLY A 76 4.40 8.69 9.04
C GLY A 76 4.99 9.06 7.68
N VAL A 77 5.40 8.10 6.85
CA VAL A 77 5.97 8.37 5.53
C VAL A 77 4.85 8.53 4.49
N PRO A 78 4.70 9.72 3.86
CA PRO A 78 3.80 9.88 2.72
C PRO A 78 4.23 8.98 1.57
N HIS A 79 3.25 8.32 0.96
CA HIS A 79 3.49 7.45 -0.18
C HIS A 79 2.27 7.35 -1.10
N LEU A 80 2.52 6.91 -2.33
CA LEU A 80 1.54 6.80 -3.41
C LEU A 80 1.93 5.64 -4.34
N PRO A 81 1.29 4.47 -4.20
CA PRO A 81 1.48 3.36 -5.14
C PRO A 81 0.61 3.49 -6.40
N TYR A 82 1.15 3.05 -7.53
CA TYR A 82 0.51 3.04 -8.84
C TYR A 82 0.91 1.80 -9.64
N ASN A 83 -0.06 1.14 -10.26
CA ASN A 83 0.22 0.07 -11.21
C ASN A 83 0.37 0.63 -12.64
N PRO A 84 1.59 0.65 -13.22
CA PRO A 84 1.80 1.21 -14.55
C PRO A 84 1.29 0.33 -15.69
N SER A 85 0.98 -0.94 -15.42
CA SER A 85 0.57 -1.91 -16.43
C SER A 85 -0.73 -1.51 -17.11
N GLU A 86 -0.83 -1.82 -18.41
CA GLU A 86 -2.06 -1.67 -19.21
C GLU A 86 -3.00 -2.88 -19.03
N THR A 87 -2.46 -4.03 -18.63
CA THR A 87 -3.17 -5.32 -18.71
C THR A 87 -3.08 -6.18 -17.46
N GLU A 88 -2.03 -6.04 -16.65
CA GLU A 88 -1.75 -6.94 -15.54
C GLU A 88 -2.07 -6.30 -14.18
N THR A 89 -2.70 -7.06 -13.30
CA THR A 89 -2.92 -6.66 -11.91
C THR A 89 -1.63 -6.86 -11.11
N CYS A 90 -1.28 -5.88 -10.28
CA CYS A 90 -0.25 -6.06 -9.26
C CYS A 90 -0.89 -6.64 -8.00
N THR A 91 -0.38 -7.78 -7.54
CA THR A 91 -0.89 -8.49 -6.36
C THR A 91 0.21 -8.58 -5.32
N ALA A 92 -0.13 -8.23 -4.07
CA ALA A 92 0.82 -8.22 -2.97
C ALA A 92 0.18 -8.68 -1.66
N VAL A 93 1.00 -9.25 -0.77
CA VAL A 93 0.64 -9.41 0.64
C VAL A 93 1.13 -8.18 1.39
N ILE A 94 0.24 -7.59 2.18
CA ILE A 94 0.54 -6.43 3.02
C ILE A 94 0.35 -6.85 4.47
N ALA A 95 1.36 -6.60 5.32
CA ALA A 95 1.28 -6.77 6.76
C ALA A 95 1.53 -5.43 7.45
N ARG A 96 0.83 -5.17 8.56
CA ARG A 96 0.93 -3.92 9.32
C ARG A 96 1.01 -4.20 10.81
N THR A 97 1.52 -3.24 11.57
CA THR A 97 1.50 -3.26 13.05
C THR A 97 0.21 -2.70 13.67
N ASP A 98 -0.78 -2.37 12.84
CA ASP A 98 -2.17 -2.09 13.23
C ASP A 98 -2.98 -3.38 13.04
N PRO A 99 -3.64 -3.91 14.07
CA PRO A 99 -4.39 -5.16 13.95
C PRO A 99 -5.73 -5.01 13.24
N ASN A 100 -6.23 -3.81 13.00
CA ASN A 100 -7.58 -3.60 12.44
C ASN A 100 -7.63 -3.90 10.94
N GLU A 101 -8.73 -4.48 10.48
CA GLU A 101 -8.99 -4.74 9.05
C GLU A 101 -9.10 -3.45 8.24
N GLN A 102 -9.78 -2.45 8.81
CA GLN A 102 -9.85 -1.13 8.21
C GLN A 102 -8.62 -0.32 8.60
N GLU A 103 -7.88 0.09 7.59
CA GLU A 103 -6.67 0.88 7.75
C GLU A 103 -6.93 2.25 8.41
N SER A 104 -6.07 2.61 9.37
CA SER A 104 -5.89 4.00 9.77
C SER A 104 -5.04 4.73 8.74
N VAL A 105 -5.68 5.58 7.93
CA VAL A 105 -5.04 6.34 6.87
C VAL A 105 -5.29 7.83 7.01
N LYS A 106 -4.23 8.62 6.81
CA LYS A 106 -4.32 10.07 6.63
C LYS A 106 -4.10 10.39 5.16
N LEU A 107 -5.15 10.88 4.52
CA LEU A 107 -5.07 11.35 3.13
C LEU A 107 -4.32 12.67 3.06
N LEU A 108 -3.56 12.85 1.99
CA LEU A 108 -2.74 14.04 1.71
C LEU A 108 -3.15 14.62 0.34
N PRO A 109 -4.38 15.14 0.19
CA PRO A 109 -4.90 15.60 -1.09
C PRO A 109 -4.04 16.70 -1.75
N GLU A 110 -3.30 17.46 -0.95
CA GLU A 110 -2.32 18.44 -1.42
C GLU A 110 -1.18 17.83 -2.26
N LEU A 111 -0.93 16.52 -2.13
CA LEU A 111 0.11 15.78 -2.87
C LEU A 111 -0.44 14.99 -4.08
N ASP A 112 -1.76 14.80 -4.20
CA ASP A 112 -2.38 13.96 -5.24
C ASP A 112 -2.04 14.42 -6.68
N GLY A 113 -1.73 15.72 -6.86
CA GLY A 113 -1.43 16.31 -8.16
C GLY A 113 0.06 16.36 -8.55
N ILE A 114 0.97 15.88 -7.69
CA ILE A 114 2.42 15.99 -7.93
C ILE A 114 2.87 15.09 -9.08
N HIS A 115 2.29 13.89 -9.17
CA HIS A 115 2.59 12.90 -10.20
C HIS A 115 1.34 12.59 -11.01
N GLY A 116 1.39 12.89 -12.31
CA GLY A 116 0.28 12.78 -13.28
C GLY A 116 0.01 11.36 -13.74
#